data_AF-A0A658NJR2-F1
#
_entry.id   AF-A0A658NJR2-F1
#
_cell.length_a   1.000
_cell.length_b   1.000
_cell.length_c   1.000
_cell.angle_alpha   90.00
_cell.angle_beta   90.00
_cell.angle_gamma   90.00
#
_symmetry.space_group_name_H-M   'P 1'
#
loop_
_entity.id
_entity.type
_entity.pdbx_description
1 polymer ?
#
loop_
_entity_poly.entity_id
_entity_poly.type
_entity_poly.pdbx_seq_one_letter_code
_entity_poly.pdbx_strand_id
1 'polypeptide(L)' 'MIANDDDSRALRNALGRFATGVTIVTAIDPDGHPIGLTVNSFSAVSLNPPLVLWCLDNSSHNLAAFRH' A
#
# COMPACT_ATOMS: atom_id res chain seq x y z
N MET A 1 11.92 11.83 -17.72
CA MET A 1 12.85 12.37 -16.70
C MET A 1 12.94 11.31 -15.62
N ILE A 2 13.97 10.47 -15.65
CA ILE A 2 14.15 9.41 -14.65
C ILE A 2 14.65 10.11 -13.39
N ALA A 3 13.89 10.03 -12.29
CA ALA A 3 14.38 10.51 -11.00
C ALA A 3 15.68 9.77 -10.71
N ASN A 4 16.77 10.50 -10.45
CA ASN A 4 18.03 9.87 -10.10
C ASN A 4 17.83 9.11 -8.77
N ASP A 5 18.53 8.00 -8.54
CA ASP A 5 18.35 7.17 -7.32
C ASP A 5 18.39 7.99 -6.01
N ASP A 6 19.13 9.11 -6.03
CA ASP A 6 19.21 10.02 -4.89
C ASP A 6 17.90 10.79 -4.63
N ASP A 7 17.18 11.20 -5.67
CA ASP A 7 15.88 11.89 -5.55
C ASP A 7 14.81 10.95 -4.96
N SER A 8 14.78 9.68 -5.40
CA SER A 8 13.84 8.70 -4.87
C SER A 8 14.09 8.41 -3.38
N ARG A 9 15.35 8.36 -2.95
CA ARG A 9 15.70 8.20 -1.53
C ARG A 9 15.36 9.45 -0.72
N ALA A 10 15.63 10.64 -1.25
CA ALA A 10 15.27 11.90 -0.62
C ALA A 10 13.74 12.01 -0.41
N LEU A 11 12.95 11.66 -1.43
CA LEU A 11 11.48 11.63 -1.33
C LEU A 11 11.00 10.61 -0.29
N ARG A 12 11.56 9.39 -0.29
CA ARG A 12 11.22 8.36 0.71
C ARG A 12 11.49 8.86 2.14
N ASN A 13 12.63 9.51 2.35
CA ASN A 13 12.99 10.07 3.65
C ASN A 13 12.05 11.21 4.05
N ALA A 14 11.67 12.08 3.12
CA ALA A 14 10.72 13.15 3.39
C ALA A 14 9.34 12.61 3.80
N LEU A 15 8.81 11.62 3.08
CA LEU A 15 7.53 10.98 3.38
C LEU A 15 7.55 10.21 4.70
N GLY A 16 8.67 9.56 5.04
CA GLY A 16 8.83 8.83 6.31
C GLY A 16 8.76 9.71 7.57
N ARG A 17 8.78 11.03 7.45
CA ARG A 17 8.62 11.96 8.58
C ARG A 17 7.16 12.08 9.04
N PHE A 18 6.20 11.67 8.23
CA PHE A 18 4.80 11.60 8.62
C PHE A 18 4.52 10.24 9.28
N ALA A 19 4.42 10.22 10.60
CA ALA A 19 4.18 8.98 11.35
C ALA A 19 2.79 8.40 11.03
N THR A 20 2.74 7.09 10.80
CA THR A 20 1.50 6.34 10.54
C THR A 20 1.43 5.11 11.43
N GLY A 21 0.23 4.54 11.56
CA GLY A 21 0.09 3.17 12.05
C GLY A 21 0.58 2.15 11.03
N VAL A 22 0.71 0.90 11.48
CA VAL A 22 1.02 -0.25 10.62
C VAL A 22 -0.14 -1.22 10.68
N THR A 23 -0.59 -1.68 9.51
CA THR A 23 -1.71 -2.61 9.37
C THR A 23 -1.31 -3.77 8.47
N ILE A 24 -1.91 -4.94 8.68
CA ILE A 24 -1.85 -6.04 7.71
C ILE A 24 -3.13 -6.02 6.87
N VAL A 25 -3.01 -5.83 5.56
CA VAL A 25 -4.12 -6.01 4.62
C VAL A 25 -4.11 -7.45 4.13
N THR A 26 -5.25 -8.13 4.25
CA THR A 26 -5.40 -9.55 3.93
C THR A 26 -6.40 -9.78 2.81
N ALA A 27 -6.16 -10.81 2.00
CA ALA A 27 -7.11 -11.30 1.00
C ALA A 27 -6.95 -12.82 0.85
N ILE A 28 -7.86 -13.42 0.08
CA ILE A 28 -7.71 -14.77 -0.47
C ILE A 28 -7.29 -14.58 -1.92
N ASP A 29 -6.19 -15.22 -2.33
CA ASP A 29 -5.72 -15.16 -3.70
C ASP A 29 -6.64 -15.96 -4.66
N PRO A 30 -6.43 -15.85 -6.00
CA PRO A 30 -7.25 -16.58 -6.97
C PRO A 30 -7.22 -18.11 -6.84
N ASP A 31 -6.17 -18.66 -6.21
CA ASP A 31 -5.99 -20.11 -5.98
C ASP A 31 -6.59 -20.56 -4.63
N GLY A 32 -7.15 -19.63 -3.84
CA GLY A 32 -7.78 -19.90 -2.55
C GLY A 32 -6.84 -19.81 -1.34
N HIS A 33 -5.59 -19.37 -1.51
CA HIS A 33 -4.63 -19.24 -0.42
C HIS A 33 -4.78 -17.90 0.33
N PRO A 34 -4.65 -17.88 1.66
CA PRO A 34 -4.64 -16.65 2.42
C PRO A 34 -3.33 -15.89 2.20
N ILE A 35 -3.44 -14.58 1.95
CA ILE A 35 -2.29 -13.68 1.81
C ILE A 35 -2.41 -12.48 2.76
N GLY A 36 -1.26 -11.88 3.09
CA GLY A 36 -1.18 -10.70 3.95
C GLY A 36 -0.06 -9.77 3.53
N LEU A 37 -0.31 -8.46 3.58
CA LEU A 37 0.66 -7.41 3.27
C LEU A 37 0.77 -6.43 4.43
N THR A 38 2.00 -6.19 4.88
CA THR A 38 2.27 -5.08 5.80
C THR A 38 2.17 -3.76 5.03
N VAL A 39 1.29 -2.88 5.47
CA VAL A 39 1.11 -1.56 4.87
C VAL A 39 1.11 -0.47 5.94
N ASN A 40 1.71 0.67 5.62
CA ASN A 40 1.66 1.88 6.44
C ASN A 40 1.00 3.06 5.70
N SER A 41 0.43 2.81 4.52
CA SER A 41 -0.24 3.81 3.66
C SER A 41 -1.76 3.85 3.85
N PHE A 42 -2.29 3.22 4.89
CA PHE A 42 -3.73 3.15 5.15
C PHE A 42 -4.27 4.53 5.53
N SER A 43 -5.45 4.88 5.01
CA SER A 43 -6.16 6.11 5.38
C SER A 43 -7.68 5.92 5.33
N ALA A 44 -8.39 6.56 6.26
CA ALA A 44 -9.84 6.69 6.20
C ALA A 44 -10.22 7.81 5.22
N VAL A 45 -11.22 7.56 4.37
CA VAL A 45 -11.60 8.46 3.27
C VAL A 45 -12.97 9.08 3.49
N SER A 46 -13.95 8.27 3.91
CA SER A 46 -15.32 8.72 4.13
C SER A 46 -15.96 7.92 5.26
N LEU A 47 -16.87 8.57 5.98
CA LEU A 47 -17.71 7.92 6.98
C LEU A 47 -19.06 7.48 6.40
N ASN A 48 -19.56 8.17 5.38
CA ASN A 48 -20.81 7.82 4.71
C ASN A 48 -20.72 8.09 3.19
N PRO A 49 -20.60 7.06 2.34
CA PRO A 49 -20.40 5.65 2.72
C PRO A 49 -19.06 5.44 3.44
N PRO A 50 -18.93 4.40 4.29
CA PRO A 50 -17.67 4.10 4.97
C PRO A 50 -16.62 3.63 3.95
N LEU A 51 -15.57 4.43 3.77
CA LEU A 51 -14.51 4.17 2.79
C LEU A 51 -13.13 4.33 3.40
N VAL A 52 -12.21 3.48 2.96
CA VAL A 52 -10.79 3.52 3.26
C VAL A 52 -9.99 3.41 1.97
N LEU A 53 -8.72 3.83 2.01
CA LEU A 53 -7.76 3.60 0.94
C LEU A 53 -6.42 3.13 1.50
N TRP A 54 -5.64 2.52 0.62
CA TRP A 54 -4.23 2.20 0.81
C TRP A 54 -3.61 2.00 -0.57
N CYS A 55 -2.28 1.98 -0.65
CA CYS A 55 -1.56 1.88 -1.92
C CYS A 55 -0.81 0.56 -2.00
N LEU A 56 -0.96 -0.16 -3.11
CA LEU A 56 -0.19 -1.36 -3.44
C LEU A 56 0.79 -1.05 -4.57
N ASP A 57 2.02 -1.54 -4.45
CA ASP A 57 2.99 -1.49 -5.54
C ASP A 57 2.50 -2.34 -6.72
N ASN A 58 2.54 -1.78 -7.93
CA ASN A 58 2.18 -2.48 -9.15
C ASN A 58 3.16 -3.60 -9.52
N SER A 59 4.35 -3.66 -8.92
CA SER A 59 5.26 -4.81 -9.05
C SER A 59 5.06 -5.87 -7.96
N SER A 60 4.08 -5.72 -7.07
CA SER A 60 3.82 -6.69 -6.00
C SER A 60 3.38 -8.04 -6.57
N HIS A 61 3.97 -9.13 -6.07
CA HIS A 61 3.53 -10.49 -6.40
C HIS A 61 2.07 -10.79 -5.99
N ASN A 62 1.53 -10.03 -5.04
CA ASN A 62 0.16 -10.17 -4.56
C ASN A 62 -0.85 -9.33 -5.36
N LEU A 63 -0.41 -8.57 -6.37
CA LEU A 63 -1.26 -7.63 -7.11
C LEU A 63 -2.51 -8.28 -7.71
N ALA A 64 -2.38 -9.52 -8.22
CA ALA A 64 -3.48 -10.26 -8.81
C ALA A 64 -4.64 -10.49 -7.83
N ALA A 65 -4.34 -10.69 -6.54
CA ALA A 65 -5.34 -10.93 -5.51
C ALA A 65 -6.16 -9.68 -5.11
N PHE A 66 -5.74 -8.48 -5.54
CA PHE A 66 -6.41 -7.20 -5.22
C PHE A 66 -6.92 -6.45 -6.45
N ARG A 67 -6.84 -7.05 -7.65
CA ARG A 67 -7.24 -6.43 -8.92
C ARG A 67 -8.58 -6.95 -9.48
N HIS A 68 -9.33 -7.69 -8.69
CA HIS A 68 -10.64 -8.26 -9.07
C HIS A 68 -11.65 -7.18 -9.47
#